data_AF-A0A538PXN8-F1
#
_entry.id   AF-A0A538PXN8-F1
#
_cell.length_a   1.000
_cell.length_b   1.000
_cell.length_c   1.000
_cell.angle_alpha   90.00
_cell.angle_beta   90.00
_cell.angle_gamma   90.00
#
_symmetry.space_group_name_H-M   'P 1'
#
loop_
_entity.id
_entity.type
_entity.pdbx_description
1 polymer ?
#
loop_
_entity_poly.entity_id
_entity_poly.type
_entity_poly.pdbx_seq_one_letter_code
_entity_poly.pdbx_strand_id
1 'polypeptide(L)' 'MDAEVDSLEARIDRAYNPHWGSCLREGNENSRFGEQVNDYADLYTSRVSNFGPYSPLRYFRAPRRPMPHEI' A
#
# COMPACT_ATOMS: atom_id res chain seq x y z
N MET A 1 16.14 21.38 2.41
CA MET A 1 15.41 20.23 2.96
C MET A 1 13.97 20.27 2.50
N ASP A 2 13.22 21.33 2.81
CA ASP A 2 11.80 21.44 2.39
C ASP A 2 11.60 21.37 0.86
N ALA A 3 12.37 22.12 0.08
CA ALA A 3 12.28 22.07 -1.39
C ALA A 3 12.62 20.70 -2.02
N GLU A 4 13.37 19.86 -1.32
CA GLU A 4 13.69 18.49 -1.78
C GLU A 4 12.53 17.54 -1.49
N VAL A 5 11.91 17.67 -0.30
CA VAL A 5 10.70 16.93 0.08
C VAL A 5 9.56 17.28 -0.88
N ASP A 6 9.31 18.57 -1.12
CA ASP A 6 8.26 19.03 -2.03
C ASP A 6 8.44 18.47 -3.46
N SER A 7 9.69 18.41 -3.93
CA SER A 7 10.02 17.85 -5.24
C SER A 7 9.74 16.34 -5.31
N LEU A 8 10.00 15.62 -4.22
CA LEU A 8 9.71 14.18 -4.12
C LEU A 8 8.21 13.91 -4.05
N GLU A 9 7.46 14.64 -3.23
CA GLU A 9 6.00 14.53 -3.15
C GLU A 9 5.36 14.79 -4.52
N ALA A 10 5.77 15.87 -5.20
CA ALA A 10 5.27 16.17 -6.54
C ALA A 10 5.61 15.07 -7.58
N ARG A 11 6.73 14.35 -7.41
CA ARG A 11 7.06 13.20 -8.28
C ARG A 11 6.18 11.99 -7.99
N ILE A 12 5.86 11.73 -6.71
CA ILE A 12 4.99 10.64 -6.29
C ILE A 12 3.58 10.89 -6.83
N ASP A 13 3.04 12.10 -6.65
CA ASP A 13 1.68 12.43 -7.09
C ASP A 13 1.49 12.28 -8.60
N ARG A 14 2.50 12.66 -9.40
CA ARG A 14 2.49 12.48 -10.85
C ARG A 14 2.49 11.02 -11.30
N ALA A 15 2.87 10.07 -10.46
CA ALA A 15 2.82 8.65 -10.78
C ALA A 15 1.40 8.06 -10.65
N TYR A 16 0.49 8.79 -10.00
CA TYR A 16 -0.89 8.36 -9.75
C TYR A 16 -1.90 9.16 -10.59
N ASN A 17 -3.18 8.91 -10.34
CA ASN A 17 -4.25 9.63 -11.03
C ASN A 17 -4.15 11.14 -10.69
N PRO A 18 -4.19 12.05 -11.68
CA PRO A 18 -3.98 13.49 -11.44
C PRO A 18 -5.11 14.17 -10.65
N HIS A 19 -6.28 13.53 -10.53
CA HIS A 19 -7.43 14.07 -9.81
C HIS A 19 -7.63 13.44 -8.44
N TRP A 20 -7.32 12.15 -8.31
CA TRP A 20 -7.64 11.35 -7.12
C TRP A 20 -6.43 10.78 -6.39
N GLY A 21 -5.23 10.89 -6.96
CA GLY A 21 -4.01 10.34 -6.40
C GLY A 21 -4.05 8.81 -6.28
N SER A 22 -3.43 8.30 -5.22
CA SER A 22 -3.35 6.86 -4.93
C SER A 22 -4.65 6.35 -4.32
N CYS A 23 -5.16 5.20 -4.79
CA CYS A 23 -6.35 4.58 -4.20
C CYS A 23 -6.11 4.06 -2.76
N LEU A 24 -4.88 3.71 -2.39
CA LEU A 24 -4.55 3.05 -1.11
C LEU A 24 -3.98 4.00 -0.06
N ARG A 25 -3.60 5.23 -0.46
CA ARG A 25 -2.88 6.17 0.41
C ARG A 25 -3.47 7.57 0.28
N GLU A 26 -3.55 8.26 1.41
CA GLU A 26 -3.89 9.67 1.50
C GLU A 26 -2.71 10.38 2.17
N GLY A 27 -1.81 10.94 1.36
CA GLY A 27 -0.52 11.43 1.84
C GLY A 27 0.27 10.32 2.55
N ASN A 28 0.64 10.56 3.82
CA ASN A 28 1.38 9.60 4.65
C ASN A 28 0.49 8.52 5.30
N GLU A 29 -0.84 8.69 5.26
CA GLU A 29 -1.79 7.79 5.89
C GLU A 29 -2.42 6.81 4.89
N ASN A 30 -3.12 5.79 5.39
CA ASN A 30 -3.95 4.95 4.51
C ASN A 30 -5.19 5.73 4.10
N SER A 31 -5.62 5.58 2.85
CA SER A 31 -6.96 6.02 2.47
C SER A 31 -8.00 5.16 3.16
N ARG A 32 -9.26 5.63 3.24
CA ARG A 32 -10.37 4.79 3.74
C ARG A 32 -10.50 3.47 3.00
N PHE A 33 -10.28 3.47 1.68
CA PHE A 33 -10.29 2.24 0.90
C PHE A 33 -9.11 1.33 1.28
N GLY A 34 -7.92 1.89 1.46
CA GLY A 34 -6.75 1.15 1.93
C GLY A 34 -6.94 0.54 3.31
N GLU A 35 -7.60 1.24 4.22
CA GLU A 35 -8.00 0.74 5.54
C GLU A 35 -8.98 -0.44 5.41
N GLN A 36 -10.04 -0.30 4.62
CA GLN A 36 -10.98 -1.40 4.35
C GLN A 36 -10.29 -2.64 3.76
N VAL A 37 -9.34 -2.47 2.85
CA VAL A 37 -8.56 -3.60 2.32
C VAL A 37 -7.75 -4.28 3.41
N ASN A 38 -7.12 -3.51 4.31
CA ASN A 38 -6.37 -4.08 5.44
C ASN A 38 -7.28 -4.81 6.44
N ASP A 39 -8.47 -4.29 6.71
CA ASP A 39 -9.38 -4.83 7.72
C ASP A 39 -10.14 -6.08 7.23
N TYR A 40 -10.51 -6.10 5.94
CA TYR A 40 -11.40 -7.15 5.41
C TYR A 40 -10.70 -8.24 4.60
N ALA A 41 -9.48 -8.00 4.10
CA ALA A 41 -8.79 -8.97 3.27
C ALA A 41 -7.50 -9.45 3.93
N ASP A 42 -7.47 -10.73 4.32
CA ASP A 42 -6.24 -11.40 4.78
C ASP A 42 -5.15 -11.40 3.69
N LEU A 43 -5.57 -11.49 2.42
CA LEU A 43 -4.72 -11.43 1.23
C LEU A 43 -5.43 -10.65 0.13
N TYR A 44 -4.70 -9.78 -0.55
CA TYR A 44 -5.20 -9.06 -1.72
C TYR A 44 -4.17 -9.06 -2.84
N THR A 45 -4.67 -9.08 -4.08
CA THR A 45 -3.86 -9.02 -5.30
C THR A 45 -4.74 -8.55 -6.45
N SER A 46 -4.14 -8.16 -7.59
CA SER A 46 -4.91 -7.60 -8.71
C SER A 46 -5.86 -8.60 -9.37
N ARG A 47 -5.53 -9.91 -9.37
CA ARG A 47 -6.33 -10.99 -9.99
C ARG A 47 -6.08 -12.33 -9.30
N VAL A 48 -7.08 -13.19 -9.26
CA VAL A 48 -6.98 -14.55 -8.67
C VAL A 48 -5.88 -15.40 -9.32
N SER A 49 -5.61 -15.21 -10.61
CA SER A 49 -4.54 -15.91 -11.34
C SER A 49 -3.15 -15.69 -10.74
N ASN A 50 -2.94 -14.63 -9.97
CA ASN A 50 -1.68 -14.36 -9.29
C ASN A 50 -1.38 -15.39 -8.18
N PHE A 51 -2.37 -16.17 -7.73
CA PHE A 51 -2.16 -17.30 -6.83
C PHE A 51 -1.65 -18.56 -7.56
N GLY A 52 -1.81 -18.66 -8.88
CA GLY A 52 -1.42 -19.82 -9.67
C GLY A 52 0.06 -20.24 -9.57
N PRO A 53 1.01 -19.29 -9.54
CA PRO A 53 2.43 -19.61 -9.34
C PRO A 53 2.79 -20.11 -7.93
N TYR A 54 1.90 -19.99 -6.94
CA TYR A 54 2.17 -20.46 -5.57
C TYR A 54 1.74 -21.92 -5.40
N SER A 55 2.47 -22.66 -4.56
CA SER A 55 2.05 -24.00 -4.13
C SER A 55 0.68 -23.92 -3.46
N PRO A 56 -0.25 -24.87 -3.72
CA PRO A 56 -1.51 -24.96 -2.98
C PRO A 56 -1.33 -25.13 -1.46
N LEU A 57 -0.14 -25.54 -1.01
CA LEU A 57 0.23 -25.68 0.40
C LEU A 57 1.00 -24.46 0.94
N ARG A 58 1.05 -23.36 0.19
CA ARG A 58 1.78 -22.15 0.59
C ARG A 58 1.15 -21.54 1.84
N TYR A 59 1.96 -21.39 2.88
CA TYR A 59 1.63 -20.57 4.03
C TYR A 59 2.00 -19.11 3.76
N PHE A 60 1.02 -18.21 3.76
CA PHE A 60 1.23 -16.77 3.64
C PHE A 60 1.36 -16.15 5.03
N ARG A 61 2.42 -15.37 5.24
CA ARG A 61 2.68 -14.68 6.52
C ARG A 61 2.87 -13.20 6.26
N ALA A 62 2.08 -12.38 6.92
CA ALA A 62 2.24 -10.92 6.87
C ALA A 62 3.56 -10.50 7.54
N PRO A 63 4.28 -9.52 6.99
CA PRO A 63 5.40 -8.90 7.69
C PRO A 63 4.91 -8.19 8.96
N ARG A 64 5.74 -8.16 10.00
CA ARG A 64 5.43 -7.41 11.23
C ARG A 64 5.40 -5.92 10.91
N ARG A 65 4.31 -5.24 11.26
CA ARG A 65 4.23 -3.77 11.18
C ARG A 65 4.74 -3.20 12.52
N PRO A 66 5.86 -2.47 12.53
CA PRO A 66 6.34 -1.86 13.76
C PRO A 66 5.42 -0.72 14.18
N MET A 67 5.21 -0.58 15.49
CA MET A 67 4.60 0.62 16.05
C MET A 67 5.63 1.76 16.07
N PRO A 68 5.21 3.04 16.05
CA PRO A 68 6.13 4.18 15.94
C PRO A 68 7.22 4.28 17.03
N HIS A 69 7.04 3.62 18.17
CA HIS A 69 7.96 3.62 19.31
C HIS A 69 8.78 2.33 19.44
N GLU A 70 8.66 1.40 18.50
CA GLU A 70 9.47 0.18 18.49
C GLU A 70 10.80 0.44 17.76
N ILE A 71 11.89 -0.06 18.34
CA ILE A 71 13.28 -0.01 17.82
C ILE A 71 13.61 -1.33 17.12
#